data_AF-A0A2M8F0B0-F1
#
_entry.id   AF-A0A2M8F0B0-F1
#
_cell.length_a   1.000
_cell.length_b   1.000
_cell.length_c   1.000
_cell.angle_alpha   90.00
_cell.angle_beta   90.00
_cell.angle_gamma   90.00
#
_symmetry.space_group_name_H-M   'P 1'
#
loop_
_entity.id
_entity.type
_entity.pdbx_description
1 polymer ?
#
loop_
_entity_poly.entity_id
_entity_poly.type
_entity_poly.pdbx_seq_one_letter_code
_entity_poly.pdbx_strand_id
1 'polypeptide(L)' 'LQKEQVIVDRNGVKVTLRGDQVIESIEVDGIIENRIADAVNEAVKKTQELAARKLIEISSQQK' A
#
# COMPACT_ATOMS: atom_id res chain seq x y z
N LEU A 1 7.08 9.11 -11.17
CA LEU A 1 6.17 8.42 -10.24
C LEU A 1 6.72 8.32 -8.81
N GLN A 2 7.99 7.95 -8.55
CA GLN A 2 8.54 7.94 -7.17
C GLN A 2 8.65 9.32 -6.48
N LYS A 3 8.46 10.44 -7.20
CA LYS A 3 8.52 11.80 -6.63
C LYS A 3 7.15 12.38 -6.25
N GLU A 4 6.07 11.70 -6.60
CA GLU A 4 4.73 12.18 -6.31
C GLU A 4 4.27 11.56 -4.98
N GLN A 5 3.87 12.42 -4.05
CA GLN A 5 3.28 12.02 -2.77
C GLN A 5 1.79 12.29 -2.81
N VAL A 6 1.01 11.33 -2.34
CA VAL A 6 -0.43 11.45 -2.15
C VAL A 6 -0.67 11.47 -0.66
N ILE A 7 -1.31 12.54 -0.19
CA ILE A 7 -1.68 12.70 1.21
C ILE A 7 -3.20 12.63 1.29
N VAL A 8 -3.70 11.72 2.13
CA VAL A 8 -5.13 11.60 2.43
C VAL A 8 -5.30 11.85 3.93
N ASP A 9 -6.16 12.79 4.27
CA ASP A 9 -6.55 13.09 5.65
C ASP A 9 -8.05 12.91 5.79
N ARG A 10 -8.46 12.03 6.71
CA ARG A 10 -9.87 11.77 7.00
C ARG A 10 -10.05 11.28 8.42
N ASN A 11 -10.96 11.91 9.16
CA ASN A 11 -11.39 11.48 10.50
C ASN A 11 -10.21 11.30 11.48
N GLY A 12 -9.25 12.21 11.48
CA GLY A 12 -8.07 12.14 12.34
C GLY A 12 -7.00 11.15 11.86
N VAL A 13 -7.20 10.48 10.72
CA VAL A 13 -6.21 9.59 10.11
C VAL A 13 -5.60 10.26 8.89
N LYS A 14 -4.31 10.55 8.96
CA LYS A 14 -3.52 11.10 7.87
C LYS A 14 -2.56 10.03 7.35
N VAL A 15 -2.68 9.71 6.07
CA VAL A 15 -1.86 8.72 5.38
C VAL A 15 -1.06 9.42 4.29
N THR A 16 0.26 9.23 4.31
CA THR A 16 1.17 9.68 3.26
C THR A 16 1.62 8.47 2.46
N LEU A 17 1.30 8.47 1.17
CA LEU A 17 1.72 7.46 0.21
C LEU A 17 2.66 8.06 -0.83
N ARG A 18 3.62 7.27 -1.30
CA ARG A 18 4.36 7.55 -2.52
C ARG A 18 3.58 7.06 -3.76
N GLY A 19 3.85 7.62 -4.93
CA GLY A 19 3.17 7.30 -6.19
C GLY A 19 3.28 5.84 -6.65
N ASP A 20 4.16 5.04 -6.04
CA ASP A 20 4.26 3.59 -6.19
C ASP A 20 3.46 2.80 -5.13
N GLN A 21 2.55 3.46 -4.41
CA GLN A 21 1.68 2.92 -3.35
C GLN A 21 2.42 2.40 -2.10
N VAL A 22 3.66 2.84 -1.87
CA VAL A 22 4.34 2.57 -0.61
C VAL A 22 3.86 3.57 0.44
N ILE A 23 3.40 3.07 1.60
CA ILE A 23 3.04 3.89 2.74
C ILE A 23 4.33 4.44 3.36
N GLU A 24 4.45 5.76 3.40
CA GLU A 24 5.59 6.45 4.04
C GLU A 24 5.30 6.77 5.51
N SER A 25 4.07 7.18 5.82
CA SER A 25 3.65 7.44 7.20
C SER A 25 2.14 7.29 7.36
N ILE A 26 1.72 6.81 8.54
CA ILE A 26 0.36 6.89 9.02
C ILE A 26 0.38 7.64 10.34
N GLU A 27 -0.49 8.63 10.46
CA GLU A 27 -0.69 9.44 11.66
C GLU A 27 -2.15 9.31 12.08
N VAL A 28 -2.40 9.04 13.35
CA VAL A 28 -3.74 8.94 13.94
C VAL A 28 -3.80 9.93 15.10
N ASP A 29 -4.72 10.90 15.01
CA ASP A 29 -4.93 11.95 16.00
C ASP A 29 -3.64 12.69 16.40
N GLY A 30 -2.75 12.94 15.42
CA GLY A 30 -1.47 13.61 15.65
C GLY A 30 -0.30 12.70 16.03
N ILE A 31 -0.54 11.39 16.19
CA ILE A 31 0.47 10.42 16.62
C ILE A 31 0.88 9.55 15.43
N ILE A 32 2.19 9.48 15.16
CA ILE A 32 2.73 8.60 14.11
C ILE A 32 2.64 7.14 14.55
N GLU A 33 1.95 6.33 13.76
CA GLU A 33 1.64 4.93 14.02
C GLU A 33 2.43 4.01 13.08
N ASN A 34 3.73 3.84 13.36
CA ASN A 34 4.63 3.01 12.53
C ASN A 34 4.14 1.56 12.38
N ARG A 35 3.57 0.99 13.45
CA ARG A 35 3.01 -0.37 13.44
C ARG A 35 1.88 -0.56 12.43
N ILE A 36 1.06 0.47 12.21
CA ILE A 36 -0.03 0.44 11.24
C ILE A 36 0.57 0.57 9.84
N ALA A 37 1.52 1.49 9.65
CA ALA A 37 2.20 1.67 8.38
C ALA A 37 2.89 0.38 7.90
N ASP A 38 3.59 -0.33 8.80
CA ASP A 38 4.26 -1.59 8.51
C ASP A 38 3.27 -2.69 8.13
N ALA A 39 2.19 -2.85 8.92
CA ALA A 39 1.15 -3.85 8.66
C ALA A 39 0.44 -3.62 7.31
N VAL A 40 0.13 -2.36 6.98
CA VAL A 40 -0.49 -2.00 5.69
C VAL A 40 0.48 -2.24 4.54
N ASN A 41 1.75 -1.86 4.68
CA ASN A 41 2.78 -2.14 3.66
C ASN A 41 2.93 -3.65 3.40
N GLU A 42 2.90 -4.47 4.44
CA GLU A 42 2.93 -5.94 4.30
C GLU A 42 1.67 -6.45 3.56
N ALA A 43 0.49 -5.95 3.89
CA ALA A 43 -0.76 -6.30 3.21
C ALA A 43 -0.75 -5.92 1.72
N VAL A 44 -0.21 -4.75 1.38
CA VAL A 44 -0.03 -4.28 0.00
C VAL A 44 0.89 -5.25 -0.77
N LYS A 45 2.04 -5.62 -0.20
CA LYS A 45 2.97 -6.60 -0.82
C LYS A 45 2.29 -7.94 -1.07
N LYS A 46 1.61 -8.50 -0.07
CA LYS A 46 0.88 -9.77 -0.21
C LYS A 46 -0.19 -9.70 -1.30
N THR A 47 -0.90 -8.58 -1.40
CA THR A 47 -1.92 -8.38 -2.44
C THR A 47 -1.29 -8.36 -3.84
N GLN A 48 -0.13 -7.72 -3.99
CA GLN A 48 0.61 -7.71 -5.26
C GLN A 48 1.10 -9.11 -5.66
N GLU A 49 1.62 -9.88 -4.70
CA GLU A 49 2.03 -11.28 -4.93
C GLU A 49 0.86 -12.16 -5.36
N LEU A 50 -0.30 -12.02 -4.71
CA LEU A 50 -1.52 -12.76 -5.08
C LEU A 50 -1.99 -12.38 -6.49
N ALA A 51 -1.96 -11.10 -6.85
CA ALA A 51 -2.29 -10.64 -8.19
C ALA A 51 -1.35 -11.23 -9.24
N ALA A 52 -0.04 -11.23 -8.97
CA ALA A 52 0.96 -11.83 -9.86
C ALA A 52 0.72 -13.34 -10.06
N ARG A 53 0.39 -14.08 -8.99
CA ARG A 53 0.05 -15.51 -9.08
C ARG A 53 -1.16 -15.76 -9.97
N LYS A 54 -2.25 -14.99 -9.80
CA LYS A 54 -3.46 -15.10 -10.62
C LYS A 54 -3.18 -14.82 -12.10
N LEU A 55 -2.33 -13.84 -12.41
CA LEU A 55 -1.94 -13.54 -13.80
C LEU A 55 -1.18 -14.71 -14.44
N ILE A 56 -0.30 -15.37 -13.69
CA ILE A 56 0.42 -16.56 -14.14
C ILE A 56 -0.56 -17.71 -14.40
N GLU A 57 -1.49 -17.97 -13.49
CA GLU A 57 -2.53 -19.01 -13.65
C GLU A 57 -3.35 -18.79 -14.94
N ILE A 58 -3.85 -17.57 -15.17
CA ILE A 58 -4.62 -17.23 -16.38
C ILE A 58 -3.78 -17.44 -17.65
N SER A 59 -2.53 -16.98 -17.66
CA SER A 59 -1.65 -17.14 -18.83
C SER A 59 -1.25 -18.59 -19.09
N SER A 60 -1.17 -19.43 -18.05
CA SER A 60 -0.90 -20.87 -18.19
C SER A 60 -2.08 -21.66 -18.73
N GLN A 61 -3.33 -21.23 -18.46
CA GLN A 61 -4.55 -21.87 -18.95
C GLN A 61 -4.87 -21.52 -20.41
N GLN A 62 -4.24 -20.49 -20.97
CA GLN A 62 -4.41 -20.06 -22.37
C GLN A 62 -3.42 -20.72 -23.34
N LYS A 63 -2.53 -21.61 -22.84
CA LYS A 63 -1.63 -22.43 -23.66
C LYS A 63 -2.14 -23.86 -23.78
#